data_AF-A0A8J6ZQ45-F1
#
_entry.id   AF-A0A8J6ZQ45-F1
#
_cell.length_a   1.000
_cell.length_b   1.000
_cell.length_c   1.000
_cell.angle_alpha   90.00
_cell.angle_beta   90.00
_cell.angle_gamma   90.00
#
_symmetry.space_group_name_H-M   'P 1'
#
loop_
_entity.id
_entity.type
_entity.pdbx_description
1 polymer ?
#
loop_
_entity_poly.entity_id
_entity_poly.type
_entity_poly.pdbx_seq_one_letter_code
_entity_poly.pdbx_strand_id
1 'polypeptide(L)' 'MQLIPISQTILREAASLRASTPSLRTPDAIHIATATTSSCTQFLTNDQQLRTATNLPVVILDEVLTS' A
#
# COMPACT_ATOMS: atom_id res chain seq x y z
N MET A 1 8.01 -14.68 -1.69
CA MET A 1 7.88 -13.32 -1.14
C MET A 1 9.25 -12.66 -1.16
N GLN A 2 9.36 -11.43 -1.66
CA GLN A 2 10.62 -10.69 -1.74
C GLN A 2 10.55 -9.48 -0.81
N LEU A 3 11.62 -9.22 -0.05
CA LEU A 3 11.75 -8.00 0.74
C LEU A 3 12.31 -6.89 -0.13
N ILE A 4 11.69 -5.72 -0.07
CA ILE A 4 12.13 -4.52 -0.79
C ILE A 4 12.75 -3.55 0.22
N PRO A 5 14.00 -3.11 0.03
CA PRO A 5 14.62 -2.10 0.88
C PRO A 5 13.85 -0.77 0.81
N ILE A 6 13.70 -0.09 1.94
CA ILE A 6 13.11 1.24 1.98
C ILE A 6 14.10 2.24 1.36
N SER A 7 13.84 2.62 0.11
CA SER A 7 14.66 3.59 -0.61
C SER A 7 14.14 5.02 -0.42
N GLN A 8 14.97 6.01 -0.77
CA GLN A 8 14.53 7.41 -0.75
C GLN A 8 13.35 7.66 -1.71
N THR A 9 13.28 6.94 -2.83
CA THR A 9 12.15 7.00 -3.76
C THR A 9 10.87 6.56 -3.08
N ILE A 10 10.88 5.40 -2.39
CA ILE A 10 9.72 4.91 -1.62
C ILE A 10 9.29 5.92 -0.56
N LEU A 11 10.25 6.51 0.17
CA LEU A 11 9.95 7.49 1.21
C LEU A 11 9.33 8.79 0.65
N ARG A 12 9.76 9.26 -0.53
CA ARG A 12 9.15 10.42 -1.19
C ARG A 12 7.71 10.14 -1.61
N GLU A 13 7.47 8.99 -2.23
CA GLU A 13 6.12 8.59 -2.62
C GLU A 13 5.21 8.41 -1.40
N ALA A 14 5.71 7.79 -0.33
CA ALA A 14 4.97 7.66 0.93
C ALA A 14 4.63 9.03 1.55
N ALA A 15 5.56 9.99 1.50
CA ALA A 15 5.30 11.34 1.98
C ALA A 15 4.23 12.06 1.12
N SER A 16 4.27 11.88 -0.19
CA SER A 16 3.26 12.39 -1.12
C SER A 16 1.86 11.84 -0.81
N LEU A 17 1.75 10.52 -0.64
CA LEU A 17 0.49 9.85 -0.26
C LEU A 17 -0.09 10.39 1.04
N ARG A 18 0.76 10.63 2.05
CA ARG A 18 0.32 11.21 3.33
C ARG A 18 -0.12 12.66 3.20
N ALA A 19 0.52 13.43 2.33
CA ALA A 19 0.12 14.81 2.07
C ALA A 19 -1.28 14.87 1.42
N SER A 20 -1.60 13.92 0.52
CA SER A 20 -2.92 13.81 -0.11
C SER A 20 -3.97 13.11 0.76
N THR A 21 -3.55 12.31 1.75
CA THR A 21 -4.43 11.47 2.57
C THR A 21 -4.08 11.63 4.06
N PRO A 22 -4.64 12.63 4.76
CA PRO A 22 -4.24 12.98 6.13
C PRO A 22 -4.40 11.88 7.17
N SER A 23 -5.35 10.96 6.98
CA SER A 23 -5.58 9.80 7.87
C SER A 23 -4.60 8.64 7.63
N LEU A 24 -3.84 8.66 6.54
CA LEU A 24 -2.93 7.58 6.18
C LEU A 24 -1.69 7.58 7.08
N ARG A 25 -1.45 6.47 7.76
CA ARG A 25 -0.31 6.31 8.66
C ARG A 25 0.96 6.05 7.87
N THR A 26 2.10 6.44 8.44
CA THR A 26 3.41 6.29 7.80
C THR A 26 3.75 4.86 7.35
N PRO A 27 3.54 3.80 8.18
CA PRO A 27 3.81 2.44 7.73
C PRO A 27 2.96 2.01 6.53
N ASP A 28 1.68 2.37 6.51
CA ASP A 28 0.76 2.04 5.43
C ASP A 28 1.14 2.76 4.14
N ALA A 29 1.49 4.06 4.24
CA ALA A 29 1.99 4.84 3.12
C ALA A 29 3.29 4.24 2.53
N ILE A 30 4.20 3.76 3.37
CA ILE A 30 5.43 3.09 2.92
C ILE A 30 5.09 1.78 2.19
N HIS A 31 4.16 0.97 2.71
CA HIS A 31 3.73 -0.26 2.04
C HIS A 31 3.07 0.00 0.69
N ILE A 32 2.16 0.97 0.61
CA ILE A 32 1.49 1.34 -0.63
C ILE A 32 2.50 1.87 -1.66
N ALA A 33 3.41 2.75 -1.24
CA ALA A 33 4.49 3.25 -2.09
C ALA A 33 5.40 2.14 -2.59
N THR A 34 5.75 1.18 -1.72
CA THR A 34 6.56 0.01 -2.08
C THR A 34 5.85 -0.83 -3.14
N ALA A 35 4.57 -1.15 -2.95
CA ALA A 35 3.79 -1.94 -3.91
C ALA A 35 3.67 -1.24 -5.26
N THR A 36 3.40 0.07 -5.24
CA THR A 36 3.26 0.89 -6.45
C THR A 36 4.56 0.98 -7.23
N THR A 37 5.68 1.19 -6.54
CA THR A 37 7.02 1.30 -7.17
C THR A 37 7.61 -0.04 -7.60
N SER A 38 7.15 -1.15 -7.01
CA SER A 38 7.60 -2.51 -7.34
C SER A 38 6.76 -3.20 -8.42
N SER A 39 5.91 -2.45 -9.13
CA SER A 39 5.01 -2.95 -10.18
C SER A 39 4.09 -4.08 -9.72
N CYS A 40 3.67 -4.07 -8.44
CA CYS A 40 2.62 -4.96 -7.98
C CYS A 40 1.32 -4.66 -8.71
N THR A 41 0.57 -5.70 -9.07
CA THR A 41 -0.74 -5.56 -9.74
C THR A 41 -1.91 -5.47 -8.76
N GLN A 42 -1.69 -5.85 -7.50
CA GLN A 42 -2.69 -5.86 -6.44
C GLN A 42 -2.04 -5.58 -5.09
N PHE A 43 -2.84 -5.09 -4.13
CA PHE A 43 -2.45 -4.88 -2.75
C PHE A 43 -3.31 -5.77 -1.83
N LEU A 44 -2.69 -6.79 -1.22
CA LEU A 44 -3.36 -7.76 -0.35
C LEU A 44 -3.32 -7.28 1.11
N THR A 45 -4.46 -7.12 1.76
CA THR A 45 -4.56 -6.67 3.16
C THR A 45 -5.91 -7.05 3.76
N ASN A 46 -6.05 -7.09 5.09
CA ASN A 46 -7.37 -7.14 5.75
C ASN A 46 -7.84 -5.78 6.24
N ASP A 47 -7.03 -4.73 6.05
CA ASP A 47 -7.44 -3.37 6.35
C ASP A 47 -8.27 -2.77 5.21
N GLN A 48 -9.58 -2.76 5.40
CA GLN A 48 -10.53 -2.23 4.42
C GLN A 48 -10.38 -0.73 4.18
N GLN A 49 -9.81 0.03 5.13
CA GLN A 49 -9.66 1.48 5.00
C GLN A 49 -8.64 1.84 3.90
N LEU A 50 -7.73 0.93 3.57
CA LEU A 50 -6.72 1.15 2.53
C LEU A 50 -7.27 1.07 1.10
N ARG A 51 -8.52 0.63 0.91
CA ARG A 51 -9.18 0.59 -0.42
C ARG A 51 -9.19 1.96 -1.11
N THR A 52 -9.24 3.06 -0.35
CA THR A 52 -9.26 4.43 -0.88
C THR A 52 -7.90 5.12 -0.86
N ALA A 53 -6.88 4.48 -0.28
CA ALA A 53 -5.56 5.07 -0.07
C ALA A 53 -4.54 4.74 -1.19
N THR A 54 -4.91 3.88 -2.13
CA THR A 54 -4.04 3.43 -3.23
C THR A 54 -4.80 3.34 -4.54
N ASN A 55 -4.09 3.50 -5.66
CA ASN A 55 -4.62 3.25 -7.00
C ASN A 55 -4.52 1.77 -7.41
N LEU A 56 -3.86 0.93 -6.61
CA LEU A 56 -3.80 -0.51 -6.84
C LEU A 56 -5.12 -1.18 -6.45
N PRO A 57 -5.59 -2.19 -7.21
CA PRO A 57 -6.69 -3.04 -6.77
C PRO A 57 -6.37 -3.67 -5.42
N VAL A 58 -7.24 -3.43 -4.44
CA VAL A 58 -7.10 -4.00 -3.08
C VAL A 58 -7.89 -5.30 -2.99
N VAL A 59 -7.20 -6.38 -2.61
CA VAL A 59 -7.78 -7.69 -2.33
C VAL A 59 -7.82 -7.89 -0.83
N ILE A 60 -8.99 -8.27 -0.30
CA ILE A 60 -9.13 -8.62 1.11
C ILE A 60 -8.84 -10.09 1.30
N LEU A 61 -7.84 -10.39 2.13
CA LEU A 61 -7.37 -11.76 2.31
C LEU A 61 -8.49 -12.65 2.89
N ASP A 62 -9.24 -12.15 3.87
CA ASP A 62 -10.33 -12.92 4.48
C ASP A 62 -11.43 -13.28 3.47
N GLU A 63 -11.77 -12.36 2.54
CA GLU A 63 -12.75 -12.62 1.47
C GLU A 63 -12.28 -13.80 0.57
N VAL A 64 -10.98 -13.82 0.22
CA VAL A 64 -10.37 -14.88 -0.60
C VAL A 64 -10.32 -16.23 0.13
N LEU A 65 -10.05 -16.24 1.44
CA LEU A 65 -9.93 -17.47 2.21
C LEU A 65 -11.28 -18.12 2.55
N THR A 66 -12.36 -17.34 2.51
CA THR A 66 -13.74 -17.84 2.72
C THR A 66 -14.43 -18.33 1.44
N SER A 67 -13.74 -18.26 0.30
CA SER A 67 -14.22 -18.67 -1.02
C SER A 67 -14.06 -20.17 -1.29
#